data_AF-A0AAN8IL16-F1
#
_entry.id   AF-A0AAN8IL16-F1
#
_cell.length_a   1.000
_cell.length_b   1.000
_cell.length_c   1.000
_cell.angle_alpha   90.00
_cell.angle_beta   90.00
_cell.angle_gamma   90.00
#
_symmetry.space_group_name_H-M   'P 1'
#
loop_
_entity.id
_entity.type
_entity.pdbx_description
1 polymer ?
#
loop_
_entity_poly.entity_id
_entity_poly.type
_entity_poly.pdbx_seq_one_letter_code
_entity_poly.pdbx_strand_id
1 'polypeptide(L)'
;MNVSLVYSLVLSQCMLISILVERFVAVVYIQDYESGYRLLGPALIATALLAAVLLIYFIFYGEHFDVPQLNGRSAPGTTYERSKVLFLSLLIANFVSVISSTVLYLASSRRQKMLTLSSRFQTNENTNTFGLLYWIFSIQFTALLFSQATSYYLVMYQHNNPLRFAYRENLDFFNYYSLILPLMSMLYLIRVKRRRIRDININIGIKATGAEGWTNYSTVIEKEWMQFPT
;
A
#
# COMPACT_ATOMS: atom_id res chain seq x y z
N MET A 1 18.76 15.16 -11.66
CA MET A 1 17.95 14.32 -10.75
C MET A 1 17.28 15.23 -9.73
N ASN A 2 15.95 15.25 -9.68
CA ASN A 2 15.17 16.16 -8.82
C ASN A 2 15.19 15.72 -7.35
N VAL A 3 15.85 16.50 -6.48
CA VAL A 3 16.04 16.19 -5.05
C VAL A 3 14.71 16.04 -4.31
N SER A 4 13.74 16.90 -4.59
CA SER A 4 12.41 16.86 -3.96
C SER A 4 11.64 15.58 -4.32
N LEU A 5 11.77 15.14 -5.57
CA LEU A 5 11.16 13.91 -6.05
C LEU A 5 11.81 12.69 -5.39
N VAL A 6 13.14 12.63 -5.35
CA VAL A 6 13.88 11.56 -4.66
C VAL A 6 13.45 11.46 -3.20
N TYR A 7 13.31 12.60 -2.51
CA TYR A 7 12.79 12.64 -1.15
C TYR A 7 11.40 12.01 -1.05
N SER A 8 10.46 12.45 -1.90
CA SER A 8 9.08 11.93 -1.90
C SER A 8 9.02 10.43 -2.20
N LEU A 9 9.88 9.96 -3.10
CA LEU A 9 10.00 8.56 -3.49
C LEU A 9 10.48 7.69 -2.33
N VAL A 10 11.62 8.07 -1.74
CA VAL A 10 12.22 7.36 -0.60
C VAL A 10 11.23 7.33 0.56
N LEU A 11 10.64 8.47 0.91
CA LEU A 11 9.68 8.56 2.00
C LEU A 11 8.45 7.68 1.76
N SER A 12 7.87 7.75 0.55
CA SER A 12 6.70 6.92 0.20
C SER A 12 7.00 5.43 0.31
N GLN A 13 8.19 4.98 -0.13
CA GLN A 13 8.60 3.59 -0.03
C GLN A 13 8.81 3.16 1.43
N CYS A 14 9.49 3.97 2.25
CA CYS A 14 9.71 3.69 3.67
C CYS A 14 8.38 3.58 4.44
N MET A 15 7.42 4.46 4.13
CA MET A 15 6.07 4.41 4.71
C MET A 15 5.33 3.15 4.32
N LEU A 16 5.36 2.77 3.05
CA LEU A 16 4.66 1.56 2.58
C LEU A 16 5.27 0.28 3.17
N ILE A 17 6.60 0.20 3.28
CA ILE A 17 7.27 -0.91 3.98
C ILE A 17 6.85 -0.97 5.45
N SER A 18 6.75 0.19 6.10
CA SER A 18 6.30 0.26 7.51
C SER A 18 4.87 -0.25 7.68
N ILE A 19 3.96 0.13 6.79
CA ILE A 19 2.59 -0.39 6.77
C ILE A 19 2.58 -1.91 6.55
N LEU A 20 3.42 -2.42 5.64
CA LEU A 20 3.54 -3.86 5.39
C LEU A 20 4.03 -4.62 6.64
N VAL A 21 5.01 -4.07 7.37
CA VAL A 21 5.51 -4.64 8.63
C VAL A 21 4.42 -4.65 9.69
N GLU A 22 3.70 -3.53 9.87
CA GLU A 22 2.55 -3.46 10.79
C GLU A 22 1.53 -4.56 10.49
N ARG A 23 1.19 -4.73 9.20
CA ARG A 23 0.20 -5.74 8.78
C ARG A 23 0.73 -7.16 8.92
N PHE A 24 2.03 -7.39 8.75
CA PHE A 24 2.65 -8.68 9.04
C PHE A 24 2.49 -9.04 10.52
N VAL A 25 2.81 -8.09 11.42
CA VAL A 25 2.65 -8.28 12.88
C VAL A 25 1.18 -8.55 13.23
N ALA A 26 0.24 -7.81 12.65
CA ALA A 26 -1.20 -7.99 12.90
C ALA A 26 -1.73 -9.38 12.47
N VAL A 27 -1.17 -9.98 11.42
CA VAL A 27 -1.56 -11.34 10.98
C VAL A 27 -0.96 -12.43 11.83
N VAL A 28 0.28 -12.24 12.28
CA VAL A 28 0.98 -13.22 13.12
C VAL A 28 0.38 -13.21 14.53
N TYR A 29 0.16 -12.03 15.11
CA TYR A 29 -0.27 -11.82 16.48
C TYR A 29 -1.72 -11.32 16.59
N ILE A 30 -2.64 -11.93 15.86
CA ILE A 30 -4.01 -11.42 15.72
C ILE A 30 -4.77 -11.27 17.05
N GLN A 31 -4.49 -12.12 18.04
CA GLN A 31 -5.18 -12.11 19.34
C GLN A 31 -4.68 -11.00 20.26
N ASP A 32 -3.37 -10.75 20.23
CA ASP A 32 -2.69 -9.81 21.14
C ASP A 32 -2.41 -8.44 20.49
N TYR A 33 -2.73 -8.29 19.20
CA TYR A 33 -2.45 -7.08 18.45
C TYR A 33 -3.09 -5.83 19.08
N GLU A 34 -4.37 -5.92 19.46
CA GLU A 34 -5.11 -4.79 20.02
C GLU A 34 -4.65 -4.39 21.43
N SER A 35 -4.17 -5.35 22.23
CA SER A 35 -3.74 -5.11 23.62
C SER A 35 -2.26 -4.74 23.73
N GLY A 36 -1.39 -5.38 22.96
CA GLY A 36 0.07 -5.27 23.10
C GLY A 36 0.76 -4.32 22.13
N TYR A 37 0.20 -4.08 20.93
CA TYR A 37 0.94 -3.43 19.83
C TYR A 37 0.45 -2.02 19.48
N ARG A 38 -0.22 -1.33 20.41
CA ARG A 38 -0.76 0.02 20.18
C ARG A 38 0.29 1.08 19.81
N LEU A 39 1.53 0.93 20.30
CA LEU A 39 2.66 1.82 20.01
C LEU A 39 3.43 1.48 18.73
N LEU A 40 3.14 0.32 18.10
CA LEU A 40 3.88 -0.16 16.93
C LEU A 40 3.73 0.79 15.74
N GLY A 41 2.50 1.25 15.45
CA GLY A 41 2.24 2.15 14.32
C GLY A 41 3.02 3.48 14.40
N PRO A 42 2.89 4.26 15.50
CA PRO A 42 3.66 5.50 15.67
C PRO A 42 5.18 5.28 15.63
N ALA A 43 5.67 4.19 16.25
CA ALA A 43 7.09 3.86 16.22
C ALA A 43 7.58 3.58 14.79
N LEU A 44 6.82 2.81 14.02
CA LEU A 44 7.15 2.51 12.62
C LEU A 44 7.18 3.78 11.75
N ILE A 45 6.21 4.68 11.92
CA ILE A 45 6.20 5.98 11.22
C ILE A 45 7.46 6.80 11.56
N ALA A 46 7.82 6.89 12.84
CA ALA A 46 9.02 7.62 13.26
C ALA A 46 10.29 7.00 12.65
N THR A 47 10.40 5.67 12.66
CA THR A 47 11.53 4.98 12.03
C THR A 47 11.59 5.17 10.52
N ALA A 48 10.44 5.21 9.83
CA ALA A 48 10.35 5.44 8.40
C ALA A 48 10.84 6.84 8.01
N LEU A 49 10.43 7.86 8.77
CA LEU A 49 10.86 9.24 8.59
C LEU A 49 12.37 9.36 8.80
N LEU A 50 12.87 8.78 9.90
CA LEU A 50 14.29 8.84 10.23
C LEU A 50 15.13 8.11 9.15
N ALA A 51 14.69 6.93 8.70
CA ALA A 51 15.34 6.20 7.62
C ALA A 51 15.36 7.00 6.31
N ALA A 52 14.26 7.67 5.95
CA ALA A 52 14.21 8.50 4.76
C ALA A 52 15.20 9.67 4.83
N VAL A 53 15.30 10.35 5.98
CA VAL A 53 16.26 11.44 6.20
C VAL A 53 17.70 10.92 6.10
N LEU A 54 18.01 9.79 6.74
CA LEU A 54 19.36 9.19 6.70
C LEU A 54 19.79 8.78 5.29
N LEU A 55 18.89 8.18 4.51
CA LEU A 55 19.18 7.78 3.13
C LEU A 55 19.51 9.00 2.26
N ILE A 56 18.82 10.11 2.48
CA ILE A 56 19.05 11.34 1.72
C ILE A 56 20.35 12.01 2.16
N TYR A 57 20.61 12.04 3.46
CA TYR A 57 21.90 12.48 4.00
C TYR A 57 23.06 11.69 3.37
N PHE A 58 22.91 10.37 3.23
CA PHE A 58 23.92 9.50 2.61
C PHE A 58 24.16 9.84 1.13
N ILE A 59 23.12 10.17 0.36
CA ILE A 59 23.28 10.58 -1.06
C ILE A 59 24.16 11.83 -1.15
N PHE A 60 23.88 12.84 -0.32
CA PHE A 60 24.54 14.15 -0.36
C PHE A 60 25.80 14.27 0.53
N TYR A 61 26.21 13.17 1.18
CA TYR A 61 27.35 13.21 2.08
C TYR A 61 28.65 13.56 1.34
N GLY A 62 29.31 14.65 1.75
CA GLY A 62 30.56 15.11 1.13
C GLY A 62 30.37 15.85 -0.20
N GLU A 63 29.17 16.31 -0.52
CA GLU A 63 28.93 17.19 -1.66
C GLU A 63 29.21 18.65 -1.29
N HIS A 64 30.05 19.32 -2.09
CA HIS A 64 30.45 20.71 -1.83
C HIS A 64 29.58 21.76 -2.52
N PHE A 65 28.59 21.36 -3.35
CA PHE A 65 27.63 22.28 -4.01
C PHE A 65 28.26 23.48 -4.76
N ASP A 66 29.53 23.39 -5.15
CA ASP A 66 30.30 24.50 -5.75
C ASP A 66 29.98 24.76 -7.24
N VAL A 67 29.17 23.89 -7.86
CA VAL A 67 28.84 24.00 -9.29
C VAL A 67 27.58 24.87 -9.47
N PRO A 68 27.57 25.86 -10.37
CA PRO A 68 26.36 26.63 -10.66
C PRO A 68 25.25 25.73 -11.20
N GLN A 69 24.23 25.53 -10.39
CA GLN A 69 23.03 24.77 -10.72
C GLN A 69 22.04 25.71 -11.41
N LEU A 70 21.59 25.39 -12.64
CA LEU A 70 20.55 26.17 -13.34
C LEU A 70 19.22 26.19 -12.58
N ASN A 71 18.95 25.18 -11.75
CA ASN A 71 17.78 25.07 -10.90
C ASN A 71 18.15 24.32 -9.60
N GLY A 72 17.50 24.63 -8.46
CA GLY A 72 17.62 23.86 -7.21
C GLY A 72 17.10 22.40 -7.27
N ARG A 73 16.82 21.92 -8.50
CA ARG A 73 16.35 20.59 -8.83
C ARG A 73 17.46 19.71 -9.37
N SER A 74 18.54 20.26 -9.89
CA SER A 74 19.64 19.44 -10.39
C SER A 74 20.54 19.05 -9.21
N ALA A 75 20.74 17.75 -9.03
CA ALA A 75 21.75 17.25 -8.09
C ALA A 75 23.14 17.32 -8.74
N PRO A 76 24.22 17.50 -7.95
CA PRO A 76 25.59 17.45 -8.46
C PRO A 76 25.87 16.13 -9.20
N GLY A 77 26.66 16.16 -10.27
CA GLY A 77 26.98 14.96 -11.07
C GLY A 77 27.67 13.84 -10.27
N THR A 78 28.39 14.21 -9.21
CA THR A 78 29.03 13.34 -8.22
C THR A 78 28.04 12.43 -7.45
N THR A 79 26.79 12.86 -7.28
CA THR A 79 25.74 12.07 -6.63
C THR A 79 25.14 10.97 -7.51
N TYR A 80 25.51 10.91 -8.79
CA TYR A 80 24.83 10.06 -9.78
C TYR A 80 24.97 8.56 -9.49
N GLU A 81 26.17 8.10 -9.15
CA GLU A 81 26.41 6.67 -8.87
C GLU A 81 25.69 6.21 -7.60
N ARG A 82 25.72 7.01 -6.53
CA ARG A 82 24.98 6.72 -5.28
C ARG A 82 23.48 6.66 -5.51
N SER A 83 22.97 7.54 -6.37
CA SER A 83 21.55 7.60 -6.72
C SER A 83 21.10 6.36 -7.50
N LYS A 84 21.93 5.83 -8.40
CA LYS A 84 21.62 4.56 -9.10
C LYS A 84 21.49 3.41 -8.11
N VAL A 85 22.43 3.28 -7.18
CA VAL A 85 22.40 2.22 -6.15
C VAL A 85 21.12 2.35 -5.31
N LEU A 86 20.76 3.57 -4.91
CA LEU A 86 19.53 3.83 -4.19
C LEU A 86 18.29 3.42 -4.99
N PHE A 87 18.15 3.84 -6.25
CA PHE A 87 17.00 3.45 -7.07
C PHE A 87 16.89 1.94 -7.30
N LEU A 88 18.02 1.26 -7.52
CA LEU A 88 18.05 -0.19 -7.63
C LEU A 88 17.61 -0.86 -6.32
N SER A 89 18.10 -0.37 -5.18
CA SER A 89 17.71 -0.88 -3.87
C SER A 89 16.21 -0.68 -3.58
N LEU A 90 15.65 0.48 -3.96
CA LEU A 90 14.22 0.76 -3.84
C LEU A 90 13.39 -0.16 -4.74
N LEU A 91 13.87 -0.45 -5.95
CA LEU A 91 13.20 -1.36 -6.87
C LEU A 91 13.15 -2.79 -6.32
N ILE A 92 14.28 -3.28 -5.79
CA ILE A 92 14.37 -4.61 -5.15
C ILE A 92 13.45 -4.65 -3.93
N ALA A 93 13.50 -3.63 -3.07
CA ALA A 93 12.63 -3.55 -1.89
C ALA A 93 11.14 -3.57 -2.28
N ASN A 94 10.76 -2.85 -3.34
CA ASN A 94 9.37 -2.82 -3.81
C ASN A 94 8.94 -4.20 -4.37
N PHE A 95 9.82 -4.87 -5.11
CA PHE A 95 9.55 -6.24 -5.58
C PHE A 95 9.32 -7.22 -4.42
N VAL A 96 10.17 -7.15 -3.38
CA VAL A 96 9.99 -7.94 -2.15
C VAL A 96 8.67 -7.58 -1.44
N SER A 97 8.29 -6.31 -1.41
CA SER A 97 6.98 -5.87 -0.86
C SER A 97 5.79 -6.45 -1.63
N VAL A 98 5.86 -6.51 -2.96
CA VAL A 98 4.82 -7.17 -3.77
C VAL A 98 4.71 -8.65 -3.38
N ILE A 99 5.83 -9.38 -3.39
CA ILE A 99 5.84 -10.82 -3.05
C ILE A 99 5.28 -11.06 -1.64
N SER A 100 5.78 -10.32 -0.65
CA SER A 100 5.34 -10.48 0.74
C SER A 100 3.86 -10.14 0.93
N SER A 101 3.33 -9.11 0.24
CA SER A 101 1.90 -8.79 0.27
C SER A 101 1.05 -9.91 -0.33
N THR A 102 1.51 -10.57 -1.40
CA THR A 102 0.84 -11.74 -1.98
C THR A 102 0.88 -12.93 -1.03
N VAL A 103 2.03 -13.22 -0.41
CA VAL A 103 2.16 -14.30 0.58
C VAL A 103 1.24 -14.08 1.77
N LEU A 104 1.16 -12.86 2.29
CA LEU A 104 0.28 -12.49 3.40
C LEU A 104 -1.20 -12.68 3.04
N TYR A 105 -1.61 -12.28 1.84
CA TYR A 105 -2.98 -12.49 1.35
C TYR A 105 -3.36 -13.98 1.27
N LEU A 106 -2.45 -14.82 0.77
CA LEU A 106 -2.68 -16.27 0.70
C LEU A 106 -2.70 -16.91 2.09
N ALA A 107 -1.80 -16.51 2.98
CA ALA A 107 -1.71 -17.01 4.34
C ALA A 107 -2.95 -16.63 5.18
N SER A 108 -3.42 -15.38 5.07
CA SER A 108 -4.60 -14.90 5.79
C SER A 108 -5.86 -15.65 5.35
N SER A 109 -6.03 -15.86 4.04
CA SER A 109 -7.16 -16.60 3.48
C SER A 109 -7.25 -18.04 3.98
N ARG A 110 -6.12 -18.71 4.20
CA ARG A 110 -6.08 -20.07 4.77
C ARG A 110 -6.43 -20.08 6.26
N ARG A 111 -5.91 -19.12 7.04
CA ARG A 111 -6.14 -19.05 8.49
C ARG A 111 -7.59 -18.72 8.88
N GLN A 112 -8.34 -18.01 8.04
CA GLN A 112 -9.74 -17.66 8.33
C GLN A 112 -10.63 -18.86 8.72
N LYS A 113 -10.35 -20.06 8.19
CA LYS A 113 -11.16 -21.26 8.45
C LYS A 113 -11.09 -21.74 9.89
N MET A 114 -10.02 -21.43 10.63
CA MET A 114 -9.72 -22.00 11.95
C MET A 114 -9.96 -21.05 13.12
N LEU A 115 -10.42 -19.82 12.86
CA LEU A 115 -10.48 -18.75 13.87
C LEU A 115 -11.87 -18.56 14.47
N THR A 116 -11.90 -17.94 15.66
CA THR A 116 -13.13 -17.47 16.35
C THR A 116 -13.82 -16.35 15.56
N LEU A 117 -15.09 -16.08 15.83
CA LEU A 117 -15.89 -15.10 15.06
C LEU A 117 -15.25 -13.70 15.02
N SER A 118 -14.74 -13.20 16.16
CA SER A 118 -14.07 -11.90 16.26
C SER A 118 -12.76 -11.87 15.45
N SER A 119 -11.93 -12.91 15.61
CA SER A 119 -10.66 -13.03 14.88
C SER A 119 -10.86 -13.23 13.37
N ARG A 120 -11.97 -13.89 12.95
CA ARG A 120 -12.37 -13.97 11.53
C ARG A 120 -12.72 -12.59 10.97
N PHE A 121 -13.41 -11.75 11.73
CA PHE A 121 -13.74 -10.39 11.30
C PHE A 121 -12.47 -9.55 11.10
N GLN A 122 -11.57 -9.54 12.08
CA GLN A 122 -10.26 -8.87 12.00
C GLN A 122 -9.42 -9.41 10.83
N THR A 123 -9.38 -10.73 10.63
CA THR A 123 -8.66 -11.34 9.50
C THR A 123 -9.27 -10.95 8.16
N ASN A 124 -10.59 -10.83 8.07
CA ASN A 124 -11.28 -10.42 6.84
C ASN A 124 -11.00 -8.96 6.49
N GLU A 125 -11.00 -8.09 7.49
CA GLU A 125 -10.60 -6.69 7.33
C GLU A 125 -9.13 -6.56 6.88
N ASN A 126 -8.24 -7.32 7.52
CA ASN A 126 -6.82 -7.37 7.13
C ASN A 126 -6.64 -7.93 5.71
N THR A 127 -7.43 -8.94 5.30
CA THR A 127 -7.37 -9.54 3.95
C THR A 127 -7.77 -8.55 2.86
N ASN A 128 -8.81 -7.74 3.11
CA ASN A 128 -9.18 -6.67 2.19
C ASN A 128 -8.09 -5.57 2.12
N THR A 129 -7.47 -5.26 3.25
CA THR A 129 -6.34 -4.32 3.32
C THR A 129 -5.13 -4.82 2.53
N PHE A 130 -4.81 -6.12 2.59
CA PHE A 130 -3.76 -6.73 1.78
C PHE A 130 -4.03 -6.62 0.28
N GLY A 131 -5.27 -6.81 -0.15
CA GLY A 131 -5.66 -6.62 -1.54
C GLY A 131 -5.39 -5.20 -2.03
N LEU A 132 -5.72 -4.19 -1.21
CA LEU A 132 -5.41 -2.79 -1.51
C LEU A 132 -3.90 -2.52 -1.54
N LEU A 133 -3.16 -3.01 -0.55
CA LEU A 133 -1.70 -2.84 -0.48
C LEU A 133 -0.99 -3.49 -1.68
N TYR A 134 -1.42 -4.69 -2.09
CA TYR A 134 -0.90 -5.35 -3.27
C TYR A 134 -1.04 -4.48 -4.52
N TRP A 135 -2.19 -3.84 -4.73
CA TRP A 135 -2.39 -2.91 -5.85
C TRP A 135 -1.48 -1.69 -5.76
N ILE A 136 -1.32 -1.11 -4.56
CA ILE A 136 -0.44 0.04 -4.35
C ILE A 136 1.01 -0.32 -4.70
N PHE A 137 1.53 -1.42 -4.15
CA PHE A 137 2.88 -1.89 -4.44
C PHE A 137 3.07 -2.23 -5.92
N SER A 138 2.09 -2.89 -6.54
CA SER A 138 2.16 -3.24 -7.97
C SER A 138 2.22 -2.02 -8.87
N ILE A 139 1.41 -0.99 -8.60
CA ILE A 139 1.41 0.27 -9.35
C ILE A 139 2.74 0.98 -9.18
N GLN A 140 3.22 1.09 -7.94
CA GLN A 140 4.49 1.76 -7.64
C GLN A 140 5.69 1.03 -8.25
N PHE A 141 5.73 -0.30 -8.16
CA PHE A 141 6.75 -1.13 -8.81
C PHE A 141 6.76 -0.94 -10.32
N THR A 142 5.59 -1.00 -10.96
CA THR A 142 5.45 -0.80 -12.42
C THR A 142 5.95 0.58 -12.83
N ALA A 143 5.58 1.62 -12.07
CA ALA A 143 5.99 2.99 -12.37
C ALA A 143 7.51 3.18 -12.20
N LEU A 144 8.09 2.62 -11.12
CA LEU A 144 9.53 2.65 -10.91
C LEU A 144 10.28 1.91 -12.01
N LEU A 145 9.85 0.71 -12.38
CA LEU A 145 10.42 -0.07 -13.48
C LEU A 145 10.41 0.72 -14.79
N PHE A 146 9.27 1.33 -15.12
CA PHE A 146 9.10 2.09 -16.35
C PHE A 146 9.99 3.34 -16.38
N SER A 147 10.07 4.07 -15.26
CA SER A 147 10.96 5.24 -15.11
C SER A 147 12.44 4.86 -15.28
N GLN A 148 12.88 3.75 -14.67
CA GLN A 148 14.26 3.27 -14.80
C GLN A 148 14.57 2.76 -16.21
N ALA A 149 13.66 1.98 -16.82
CA ALA A 149 13.81 1.48 -18.18
C ALA A 149 13.90 2.63 -19.20
N THR A 150 13.04 3.64 -19.05
CA THR A 150 13.05 4.82 -19.94
C THR A 150 14.31 5.66 -19.72
N SER A 151 14.75 5.84 -18.48
CA SER A 151 16.02 6.50 -18.17
C SER A 151 17.21 5.79 -18.81
N TYR A 152 17.24 4.45 -18.77
CA TYR A 152 18.27 3.66 -19.43
C TYR A 152 18.22 3.79 -20.96
N TYR A 153 17.02 3.72 -21.54
CA TYR A 153 16.81 3.92 -22.98
C TYR A 153 17.32 5.27 -23.46
N LEU A 154 17.00 6.35 -22.73
CA LEU A 154 17.46 7.71 -23.04
C LEU A 154 18.99 7.84 -22.98
N VAL A 155 19.66 7.10 -22.09
CA VAL A 155 21.12 7.09 -21.98
C VAL A 155 21.77 6.37 -23.15
N MET A 156 21.25 5.21 -23.54
CA MET A 156 21.86 4.36 -24.56
C MET A 156 21.55 4.77 -26.00
N TYR A 157 20.29 5.11 -26.29
CA TYR A 157 19.84 5.30 -27.68
C TYR A 157 19.68 6.76 -28.09
N GLN A 158 19.58 7.68 -27.12
CA GLN A 158 19.29 9.10 -27.38
C GLN A 158 20.43 10.01 -26.89
N HIS A 159 21.68 9.50 -26.86
CA HIS A 159 22.83 10.24 -26.36
C HIS A 159 23.04 11.60 -27.05
N ASN A 160 22.83 11.65 -28.37
CA ASN A 160 23.04 12.84 -29.20
C ASN A 160 21.86 13.82 -29.20
N ASN A 161 20.73 13.48 -28.56
CA ASN A 161 19.55 14.33 -28.58
C ASN A 161 19.69 15.46 -27.52
N PRO A 162 19.65 16.75 -27.91
CA PRO A 162 19.73 17.87 -26.98
C PRO A 162 18.56 17.92 -25.98
N LEU A 163 17.41 17.33 -26.33
CA LEU A 163 16.21 17.29 -25.49
C LEU A 163 16.21 16.13 -24.47
N ARG A 164 17.26 15.29 -24.44
CA ARG A 164 17.36 14.14 -23.53
C ARG A 164 17.17 14.53 -22.07
N PHE A 165 17.78 15.63 -21.64
CA PHE A 165 17.64 16.12 -20.27
C PHE A 165 16.21 16.57 -19.99
N ALA A 166 15.57 17.26 -20.93
CA ALA A 166 14.17 17.67 -20.81
C ALA A 166 13.23 16.45 -20.73
N TYR A 167 13.41 15.42 -21.56
CA TYR A 167 12.59 14.20 -21.49
C TYR A 167 12.76 13.47 -20.17
N ARG A 168 14.00 13.33 -19.69
CA ARG A 168 14.29 12.70 -18.40
C ARG A 168 13.66 13.48 -17.24
N GLU A 169 13.79 14.81 -17.25
CA GLU A 169 13.21 15.65 -16.21
C GLU A 169 11.69 15.63 -16.22
N ASN A 170 11.03 15.59 -17.38
CA ASN A 170 9.57 15.52 -17.46
C ASN A 170 9.00 14.16 -17.03
N LEU A 171 9.69 13.06 -17.36
CA LEU A 171 9.32 11.71 -16.92
C LEU A 171 9.43 11.57 -15.40
N ASP A 172 10.43 12.22 -14.81
CA ASP A 172 10.57 12.34 -13.36
C ASP A 172 9.46 13.27 -12.80
N PHE A 173 9.20 14.41 -13.45
CA PHE A 173 8.27 15.45 -12.97
C PHE A 173 6.83 14.94 -12.79
N PHE A 174 6.33 14.18 -13.75
CA PHE A 174 5.04 13.54 -13.60
C PHE A 174 5.22 12.23 -12.86
N ASN A 175 5.12 12.33 -11.54
CA ASN A 175 4.84 11.19 -10.71
C ASN A 175 3.42 10.66 -11.02
N TYR A 176 3.23 10.02 -12.18
CA TYR A 176 1.94 9.58 -12.69
C TYR A 176 1.24 8.65 -11.69
N TYR A 177 2.02 7.88 -10.92
CA TYR A 177 1.49 7.00 -9.89
C TYR A 177 0.91 7.77 -8.69
N SER A 178 1.39 8.98 -8.35
CA SER A 178 0.78 9.80 -7.28
C SER A 178 -0.67 10.21 -7.57
N LEU A 179 -1.08 10.34 -8.84
CA LEU A 179 -2.48 10.59 -9.21
C LEU A 179 -3.28 9.30 -9.38
N ILE A 180 -2.65 8.27 -9.94
CA ILE A 180 -3.29 6.98 -10.18
C ILE A 180 -3.60 6.25 -8.86
N LEU A 181 -2.72 6.32 -7.87
CA LEU A 181 -2.87 5.67 -6.57
C LEU A 181 -4.15 6.07 -5.82
N PRO A 182 -4.46 7.36 -5.58
CA PRO A 182 -5.68 7.75 -4.89
C PRO A 182 -6.93 7.39 -5.70
N LEU A 183 -6.92 7.53 -7.03
CA LEU A 183 -8.03 7.12 -7.89
C LEU A 183 -8.29 5.61 -7.81
N MET A 184 -7.24 4.80 -7.94
CA MET A 184 -7.36 3.34 -7.85
C MET A 184 -7.80 2.89 -6.46
N SER A 185 -7.28 3.51 -5.40
CA SER A 185 -7.70 3.23 -4.02
C SER A 185 -9.18 3.59 -3.80
N MET A 186 -9.62 4.75 -4.31
CA MET A 186 -11.03 5.15 -4.24
C MET A 186 -11.94 4.17 -4.99
N LEU A 187 -11.58 3.78 -6.21
CA LEU A 187 -12.34 2.80 -6.99
C LEU A 187 -12.39 1.44 -6.30
N TYR A 188 -11.28 1.00 -5.69
CA TYR A 188 -11.23 -0.23 -4.90
C TYR A 188 -12.18 -0.17 -3.70
N LEU A 189 -12.12 0.90 -2.90
CA LEU A 189 -12.97 1.07 -1.73
C LEU A 189 -14.46 1.16 -2.10
N ILE A 190 -14.80 1.84 -3.20
CA ILE A 190 -16.18 1.88 -3.72
C ILE A 190 -16.65 0.46 -4.08
N ARG A 191 -15.82 -0.34 -4.76
CA ARG A 191 -16.16 -1.72 -5.12
C ARG A 191 -16.36 -2.60 -3.90
N VAL A 192 -15.49 -2.51 -2.90
CA VAL A 192 -15.61 -3.25 -1.64
C VAL A 192 -16.88 -2.86 -0.89
N LYS A 193 -17.15 -1.55 -0.76
CA LYS A 193 -18.38 -1.04 -0.12
C LYS A 193 -19.63 -1.56 -0.81
N ARG A 194 -19.68 -1.51 -2.14
CA ARG A 194 -20.83 -2.04 -2.92
C ARG A 194 -21.02 -3.53 -2.74
N ARG A 195 -19.94 -4.33 -2.73
CA ARG A 195 -20.02 -5.78 -2.44
C ARG A 195 -20.58 -6.03 -1.05
N ARG A 196 -20.07 -5.36 -0.02
CA ARG A 196 -20.56 -5.51 1.36
C ARG A 196 -22.06 -5.19 1.49
N ILE A 197 -22.53 -4.09 0.90
CA ILE A 197 -23.96 -3.73 0.93
C ILE A 197 -24.80 -4.81 0.24
N ARG A 198 -24.35 -5.29 -0.93
CA ARG A 198 -25.06 -6.35 -1.66
C ARG A 198 -25.14 -7.64 -0.86
N ASP A 199 -24.05 -8.07 -0.24
CA ASP A 199 -23.99 -9.32 0.52
C ASP A 199 -24.85 -9.23 1.79
N ILE A 200 -24.90 -8.06 2.45
CA ILE A 200 -25.82 -7.80 3.57
C ILE A 200 -27.27 -7.90 3.09
N ASN A 201 -27.62 -7.22 1.99
CA ASN A 201 -28.99 -7.25 1.47
C ASN A 201 -29.43 -8.66 1.06
N ILE A 202 -28.55 -9.44 0.43
CA ILE A 202 -28.83 -10.84 0.07
C ILE A 202 -29.01 -11.70 1.32
N ASN A 203 -28.12 -11.60 2.32
CA ASN A 203 -28.23 -12.39 3.55
C ASN A 203 -29.48 -12.02 4.37
N ILE A 204 -29.83 -10.74 4.45
CA ILE A 204 -31.09 -10.30 5.07
C ILE A 204 -32.28 -10.85 4.29
N GLY A 205 -32.23 -10.78 2.95
CA GLY A 205 -33.22 -11.38 2.08
C GLY A 205 -33.44 -12.86 2.41
N ILE A 206 -32.39 -13.68 2.41
CA ILE A 206 -32.46 -15.12 2.71
C ILE A 206 -32.98 -15.40 4.13
N LYS A 207 -32.59 -14.59 5.12
CA LYS A 207 -33.07 -14.74 6.50
C LYS A 207 -34.51 -14.26 6.71
N ALA A 208 -35.01 -13.38 5.84
CA ALA A 208 -36.38 -12.90 5.85
C ALA A 208 -37.30 -13.76 4.98
N THR A 209 -36.76 -14.39 3.92
CA THR A 209 -37.50 -15.22 2.97
C THR A 209 -36.80 -16.57 2.78
N GLY A 210 -37.36 -17.62 3.38
CA GLY A 210 -36.83 -18.98 3.35
C GLY A 210 -37.28 -19.80 4.55
N ALA A 211 -36.79 -21.04 4.68
CA ALA A 211 -37.10 -21.91 5.83
C ALA A 211 -36.70 -21.26 7.17
N GLU A 212 -35.53 -20.60 7.22
CA GLU A 212 -35.09 -19.82 8.39
C GLU A 212 -36.01 -18.63 8.68
N GLY A 213 -36.47 -17.93 7.64
CA GLY A 213 -37.42 -16.82 7.78
C GLY A 213 -38.77 -17.27 8.32
N TRP A 214 -39.28 -18.41 7.86
CA TRP A 214 -40.51 -19.02 8.39
C TRP A 214 -40.35 -19.42 9.86
N THR A 215 -39.23 -20.03 10.26
CA THR A 215 -38.97 -20.34 11.67
C THR A 215 -38.88 -19.09 12.56
N ASN A 216 -38.25 -18.01 12.09
CA ASN A 216 -38.23 -16.75 12.84
C ASN A 216 -39.63 -16.12 12.95
N TYR A 217 -40.42 -16.17 11.87
CA TYR A 217 -41.78 -15.61 11.89
C TYR A 217 -42.71 -16.42 12.81
N SER A 218 -42.66 -17.75 12.73
CA SER A 218 -43.48 -18.66 13.56
C SER A 218 -43.16 -18.53 15.05
N THR A 219 -41.89 -18.40 15.42
CA THR A 219 -41.48 -18.22 16.83
C THR A 219 -41.90 -16.89 17.42
N VAL A 220 -41.99 -15.83 16.61
CA VAL A 220 -42.56 -14.53 17.04
C VAL A 220 -44.07 -14.64 17.25
N ILE A 221 -44.78 -15.23 16.29
CA ILE A 221 -46.23 -15.48 16.41
C ILE A 221 -46.53 -16.31 17.66
N GLU A 222 -45.84 -17.42 17.86
CA GLU A 222 -46.04 -18.30 19.02
C GLU A 222 -45.85 -17.56 20.36
N LYS A 223 -44.85 -16.67 20.44
CA LYS A 223 -44.65 -15.83 21.63
C LYS A 223 -45.77 -14.82 21.87
N GLU A 224 -46.31 -14.21 20.82
CA GLU A 224 -47.44 -13.28 20.95
C GLU A 224 -48.72 -14.02 21.37
N TRP A 225 -48.96 -15.22 20.82
CA TRP A 225 -50.11 -16.04 21.22
C TRP A 225 -50.03 -16.51 22.68
N MET A 226 -48.84 -16.84 23.19
CA MET A 226 -48.65 -17.20 24.60
C MET A 226 -48.75 -16.01 25.58
N GLN A 227 -48.74 -14.76 25.09
CA GLN A 227 -48.89 -13.56 25.92
C GLN A 227 -50.34 -13.16 26.16
N PHE A 228 -51.32 -13.79 25.51
CA PHE A 228 -52.73 -13.59 25.82
C PHE A 228 -53.17 -14.60 26.88
N PRO A 229 -53.38 -14.20 28.15
CA PRO A 229 -53.96 -15.09 29.14
C PRO A 229 -55.45 -15.25 28.83
N THR A 230 -55.89 -16.51 28.68
CA THR A 230 -57.30 -16.90 28.71
C THR A 230 -57.91 -16.67 30.08
#